data_AF-A0A837DXX4-F1
#
_entry.id   AF-A0A837DXX4-F1
#
_cell.length_a   1.000
_cell.length_b   1.000
_cell.length_c   1.000
_cell.angle_alpha   90.00
_cell.angle_beta   90.00
_cell.angle_gamma   90.00
#
_symmetry.space_group_name_H-M   'P 1'
#
loop_
_entity.id
_entity.type
_entity.pdbx_description
1 polymer ?
#
loop_
_entity_poly.entity_id
_entity_poly.type
_entity_poly.pdbx_seq_one_letter_code
_entity_poly.pdbx_strand_id
1 'polypeptide(L)'
;MAKKELFKNPILKFILVHSNAFPVDRENPGASAIKKPVKLLKSADLSLIIFPSGTRHSQNLKGGAVLISKLSGVPLVPVVYQGPVTFKDLCKRQKLTVRFGDPIEVDRKMKLTDENQAEILEKMNQAFDKLDKEIDPNYHYVDPHPKK
;
A
#
# COMPACT_ATOMS: atom_id res chain seq x y z
N MET A 1 -3.95 0.41 6.81
CA MET A 1 -3.96 -0.90 7.51
C MET A 1 -2.64 -1.08 8.26
N ALA A 2 -2.64 -1.65 9.48
CA ALA A 2 -1.41 -1.78 10.27
C ALA A 2 -1.28 -3.17 10.95
N LYS A 3 -0.04 -3.61 11.21
CA LYS A 3 0.25 -4.88 11.89
C LYS A 3 -0.41 -4.87 13.28
N LYS A 4 -1.07 -5.96 13.67
CA LYS A 4 -1.77 -6.07 14.97
C LYS A 4 -0.85 -5.75 16.16
N GLU A 5 0.43 -6.09 16.07
CA GLU A 5 1.44 -5.88 17.09
C GLU A 5 1.74 -4.39 17.34
N LEU A 6 1.56 -3.51 16.35
CA LEU A 6 1.74 -2.07 16.53
C LEU A 6 0.70 -1.46 17.48
N PHE A 7 -0.45 -2.12 17.65
CA PHE A 7 -1.49 -1.69 18.58
C PHE A 7 -1.24 -2.11 20.03
N LYS A 8 -0.20 -2.91 20.32
CA LYS A 8 0.17 -3.29 21.69
C LYS A 8 0.85 -2.15 22.45
N ASN A 9 1.61 -1.29 21.75
CA ASN A 9 2.24 -0.13 22.36
C ASN A 9 1.21 1.01 22.51
N PRO A 10 0.96 1.54 23.73
CA PRO A 10 -0.06 2.55 23.97
C PRO A 10 0.15 3.84 23.16
N ILE A 11 1.40 4.26 22.91
CA ILE A 11 1.72 5.47 22.14
C ILE A 11 1.36 5.27 20.66
N LEU A 12 1.83 4.17 20.07
CA LEU A 12 1.52 3.85 18.67
C LEU A 12 0.03 3.57 18.48
N LYS A 13 -0.60 2.90 19.44
CA LYS A 13 -2.05 2.65 19.44
C LYS A 13 -2.83 3.96 19.40
N PHE A 14 -2.46 4.95 20.22
CA PHE A 14 -3.13 6.25 20.22
C PHE A 14 -3.09 6.89 18.83
N ILE A 15 -1.90 7.00 18.22
CA ILE A 15 -1.74 7.59 16.88
C ILE A 15 -2.54 6.81 15.83
N LEU A 16 -2.41 5.48 15.82
CA LEU A 16 -3.07 4.62 14.85
C LEU A 16 -4.61 4.69 14.95
N VAL A 17 -5.15 4.73 16.16
CA VAL A 17 -6.61 4.85 16.38
C VAL A 17 -7.11 6.21 15.91
N HIS A 18 -6.39 7.30 16.19
CA HIS A 18 -6.76 8.65 15.73
C HIS A 18 -6.65 8.81 14.20
N SER A 19 -5.77 8.04 13.55
CA SER A 19 -5.68 7.95 12.09
C SER A 19 -6.65 6.94 11.45
N ASN A 20 -7.66 6.45 12.18
CA ASN A 20 -8.62 5.44 11.72
C ASN A 20 -7.98 4.12 11.22
N ALA A 21 -6.74 3.84 11.64
CA ALA A 21 -6.06 2.61 11.29
C ALA A 21 -6.65 1.43 12.07
N PHE A 22 -6.70 0.27 11.43
CA PHE A 22 -7.17 -0.96 12.05
C PHE A 22 -6.10 -2.06 12.00
N PRO A 23 -6.06 -2.92 13.04
CA PRO A 23 -5.13 -4.04 13.10
C PRO A 23 -5.50 -5.09 12.06
N VAL A 24 -4.47 -5.62 11.40
CA VAL A 24 -4.57 -6.72 10.45
C VAL A 24 -3.60 -7.81 10.89
N ASP A 25 -4.13 -9.03 10.98
CA ASP A 25 -3.33 -10.23 11.17
C ASP A 25 -2.74 -10.63 9.81
N ARG A 26 -1.41 -10.66 9.73
CA ARG A 26 -0.69 -11.01 8.51
C ARG A 26 -0.42 -12.51 8.39
N GLU A 27 -0.44 -13.24 9.52
CA GLU A 27 -0.23 -14.69 9.52
C GLU A 27 -1.51 -15.41 9.12
N ASN A 28 -2.64 -14.93 9.65
CA ASN A 28 -3.97 -15.45 9.29
C ASN A 28 -4.86 -14.31 8.78
N PRO A 29 -4.72 -13.89 7.51
CA PRO A 29 -5.56 -12.87 6.92
C PRO A 29 -7.00 -13.39 6.75
N GLY A 30 -7.82 -13.21 7.77
CA GLY A 30 -9.25 -13.54 7.72
C GLY A 30 -10.04 -12.61 6.80
N ALA A 31 -11.30 -12.97 6.51
CA ALA A 31 -12.18 -12.19 5.63
C ALA A 31 -12.39 -10.73 6.10
N SER A 32 -12.18 -10.47 7.40
CA SER A 32 -12.22 -9.13 8.00
C SER A 32 -11.16 -8.18 7.42
N ALA A 33 -10.02 -8.70 6.95
CA ALA A 33 -8.96 -7.90 6.34
C ALA A 33 -9.40 -7.21 5.03
N ILE A 34 -10.43 -7.75 4.36
CA ILE A 34 -11.01 -7.18 3.14
C ILE A 34 -12.34 -6.47 3.43
N LYS A 35 -13.23 -7.09 4.22
CA LYS A 35 -14.57 -6.53 4.50
C LYS A 35 -14.52 -5.19 5.23
N LYS A 36 -13.62 -5.05 6.22
CA LYS A 36 -13.49 -3.82 7.01
C LYS A 36 -13.05 -2.62 6.17
N PRO A 37 -11.97 -2.70 5.37
CA PRO A 37 -11.60 -1.58 4.50
C PRO A 37 -12.68 -1.25 3.47
N VAL A 38 -13.33 -2.25 2.87
CA VAL A 38 -14.43 -2.01 1.91
C VAL A 38 -15.59 -1.26 2.57
N LYS A 39 -15.96 -1.61 3.80
CA LYS A 39 -17.00 -0.88 4.55
C LYS A 39 -16.59 0.56 4.80
N LEU A 40 -15.36 0.78 5.30
CA LEU A 40 -14.85 2.11 5.62
C LEU A 40 -14.79 3.01 4.37
N LEU A 41 -14.29 2.49 3.25
CA LEU A 41 -14.22 3.21 1.97
C LEU A 41 -15.60 3.56 1.39
N LYS A 42 -16.64 2.79 1.72
CA LYS A 42 -18.02 3.05 1.27
C LYS A 42 -18.80 3.98 2.17
N SER A 43 -18.60 3.87 3.49
CA SER A 43 -19.42 4.57 4.49
C SER A 43 -18.83 5.88 4.96
N ALA A 44 -17.53 6.09 4.74
CA ALA A 44 -16.82 7.26 5.22
C ALA A 44 -15.99 7.86 4.08
N ASP A 45 -15.77 9.18 4.15
CA ASP A 45 -14.88 9.90 3.24
C ASP A 45 -13.41 9.70 3.67
N LEU A 46 -12.98 8.45 3.70
CA LEU A 46 -11.65 8.04 4.17
C LEU A 46 -10.89 7.37 3.04
N SER A 47 -9.60 7.67 2.94
CA SER A 47 -8.67 6.97 2.05
C SER A 47 -7.97 5.82 2.76
N LEU A 48 -7.59 4.80 2.00
CA LEU A 48 -6.89 3.64 2.52
C LEU A 48 -5.53 3.46 1.87
N ILE A 49 -4.49 3.43 2.70
CA ILE A 49 -3.13 3.11 2.26
C ILE A 49 -2.88 1.60 2.47
N ILE A 50 -2.45 0.94 1.38
CA ILE A 50 -2.08 -0.48 1.33
C ILE A 50 -0.72 -0.60 0.66
N PHE A 51 0.13 -1.48 1.20
CA PHE A 51 1.37 -1.90 0.54
C PHE A 51 1.13 -3.25 -0.15
N PRO A 52 1.02 -3.28 -1.49
CA PRO A 52 0.63 -4.48 -2.23
C PRO A 52 1.63 -5.62 -2.10
N SER A 53 2.92 -5.34 -1.92
CA SER A 53 3.96 -6.36 -1.67
C SER A 53 3.83 -7.05 -0.31
N GLY A 54 3.25 -6.38 0.68
CA GLY A 54 3.14 -6.87 2.07
C GLY A 54 4.47 -6.97 2.85
N THR A 55 5.61 -7.04 2.15
CA THR A 55 6.97 -7.06 2.70
C THR A 55 7.89 -6.16 1.88
N ARG A 56 8.94 -5.61 2.50
CA ARG A 56 9.90 -4.72 1.82
C ARG A 56 10.80 -5.45 0.80
N HIS A 57 10.82 -6.78 0.83
CA HIS A 57 11.70 -7.62 0.02
C HIS A 57 10.99 -8.32 -1.15
N SER A 58 9.65 -8.27 -1.20
CA SER A 58 8.88 -8.93 -2.24
C SER A 58 8.45 -7.90 -3.28
N GLN A 59 8.77 -8.12 -4.55
CA GLN A 59 8.19 -7.34 -5.64
C GLN A 59 6.85 -7.90 -6.11
N ASN A 60 6.45 -9.10 -5.64
CA ASN A 60 5.16 -9.68 -5.99
C ASN A 60 4.02 -8.89 -5.34
N LEU A 61 3.30 -8.14 -6.17
CA LEU A 61 2.10 -7.44 -5.77
C LEU A 61 0.97 -8.44 -5.49
N LYS A 62 0.34 -8.34 -4.32
CA LYS A 62 -0.80 -9.17 -3.97
C LYS A 62 -2.11 -8.54 -4.50
N GLY A 63 -2.98 -9.37 -5.08
CA GLY A 63 -4.29 -8.97 -5.61
C GLY A 63 -5.31 -8.44 -4.58
N GLY A 64 -4.98 -8.43 -3.29
CA GLY A 64 -5.86 -7.91 -2.24
C GLY A 64 -6.26 -6.44 -2.43
N ALA A 65 -5.37 -5.61 -2.99
CA ALA A 65 -5.67 -4.21 -3.30
C ALA A 65 -6.73 -4.10 -4.42
N VAL A 66 -6.59 -4.90 -5.48
CA VAL A 66 -7.54 -4.97 -6.61
C VAL A 66 -8.91 -5.42 -6.12
N LEU A 67 -8.95 -6.44 -5.25
CA LEU A 67 -10.21 -6.92 -4.66
C LEU A 67 -10.91 -5.84 -3.82
N ILE A 68 -10.18 -5.11 -2.97
CA ILE A 68 -10.74 -4.03 -2.16
C ILE A 68 -11.27 -2.90 -3.06
N SER A 69 -10.49 -2.48 -4.05
CA SER A 69 -10.89 -1.45 -5.01
C SER A 69 -12.14 -1.85 -5.77
N LYS A 70 -12.22 -3.07 -6.31
CA LYS A 70 -13.43 -3.52 -7.00
C LYS A 70 -14.66 -3.53 -6.09
N LEU A 71 -14.55 -4.07 -4.87
CA LEU A 71 -15.69 -4.21 -3.96
C LEU A 71 -16.16 -2.85 -3.41
N SER A 72 -15.24 -1.90 -3.21
CA SER A 72 -15.54 -0.54 -2.79
C SER A 72 -15.95 0.38 -3.95
N GLY A 73 -15.44 0.11 -5.15
CA GLY A 73 -15.48 0.95 -6.35
C GLY A 73 -14.75 2.27 -6.22
N VAL A 74 -13.69 2.30 -5.41
CA VAL A 74 -12.78 3.45 -5.36
C VAL A 74 -11.58 3.16 -6.25
N PRO A 75 -11.00 4.18 -6.91
CA PRO A 75 -9.83 3.98 -7.76
C PRO A 75 -8.58 3.62 -6.94
N LEU A 76 -7.62 2.95 -7.57
CA LEU A 76 -6.29 2.69 -7.02
C LEU A 76 -5.35 3.83 -7.42
N VAL A 77 -4.68 4.48 -6.48
CA VAL A 77 -3.70 5.53 -6.77
C VAL A 77 -2.30 5.01 -6.46
N PRO A 78 -1.40 4.88 -7.45
CA PRO A 78 -0.02 4.49 -7.22
C PRO A 78 0.75 5.63 -6.55
N VAL A 79 1.52 5.31 -5.51
CA VAL A 79 2.32 6.27 -4.76
C VAL A 79 3.74 5.73 -4.59
N VAL A 80 4.72 6.52 -4.99
CA VAL A 80 6.15 6.21 -4.82
C VAL A 80 6.76 7.10 -3.75
N TYR A 81 7.58 6.50 -2.91
CA TYR A 81 8.36 7.15 -1.85
C TYR A 81 9.83 6.98 -2.19
N GLN A 82 10.55 8.09 -2.35
CA GLN A 82 12.00 8.12 -2.48
C GLN A 82 12.60 9.03 -1.42
N GLY A 83 13.48 8.48 -0.59
CA GLY A 83 14.05 9.22 0.51
C GLY A 83 14.70 8.30 1.54
N PRO A 84 15.00 8.83 2.74
CA PRO A 84 15.71 8.07 3.76
C PRO A 84 14.92 6.82 4.16
N VAL A 85 15.60 5.67 4.09
CA VAL A 85 15.04 4.35 4.44
C VAL A 85 15.15 4.05 5.93
N THR A 86 16.01 4.77 6.66
CA THR A 86 16.21 4.58 8.11
C THR A 86 15.69 5.78 8.91
N PHE A 87 15.23 5.51 10.13
CA PHE A 87 14.80 6.56 11.06
C PHE A 87 15.94 7.54 11.41
N LYS A 88 17.19 7.06 11.46
CA LYS A 88 18.37 7.91 11.68
C LYS A 88 18.55 8.91 10.54
N ASP A 89 18.37 8.47 9.29
CA ASP A 89 18.53 9.35 8.13
C ASP A 89 17.34 10.31 7.98
N LEU A 90 16.14 9.92 8.44
CA LEU A 90 15.01 10.83 8.58
C LEU A 90 15.32 11.96 9.59
N CYS A 91 15.95 11.63 10.72
CA CYS A 91 16.40 12.63 11.70
C CYS A 91 17.52 13.54 11.18
N LYS A 92 18.27 13.13 10.14
CA LYS A 92 19.29 13.96 9.48
C LYS A 92 18.70 14.98 8.50
N ARG A 93 17.37 15.13 8.43
CA ARG A 93 16.67 16.05 7.51
C ARG A 93 17.04 15.84 6.04
N GLN A 94 17.30 14.59 5.65
CA GLN A 94 17.47 14.26 4.23
C GLN A 94 16.18 14.56 3.46
N LYS A 95 16.34 14.99 2.20
CA LYS A 95 15.19 15.30 1.33
C LYS A 95 14.36 14.03 1.12
N LEU A 96 13.05 14.19 1.27
CA LEU A 96 12.06 13.16 1.04
C LEU A 96 11.14 13.61 -0.08
N THR A 97 10.95 12.76 -1.08
CA THR A 97 10.00 12.98 -2.17
C THR A 97 8.95 11.89 -2.19
N VAL A 98 7.68 12.30 -2.25
CA VAL A 98 6.54 11.41 -2.45
C VAL A 98 5.81 11.88 -3.70
N ARG A 99 5.58 10.97 -4.65
CA ARG A 99 4.82 11.26 -5.87
C ARG A 99 3.60 10.37 -5.96
N PHE A 100 2.47 10.99 -6.27
CA PHE A 100 1.20 10.33 -6.54
C PHE A 100 1.02 10.28 -8.06
N GLY A 101 0.67 9.12 -8.60
CA GLY A 101 0.34 8.96 -10.01
C GLY A 101 -1.15 9.03 -10.29
N ASP A 102 -1.48 8.73 -11.54
CA ASP A 102 -2.85 8.78 -12.02
C ASP A 102 -3.72 7.66 -11.40
N PRO A 103 -5.00 7.94 -11.09
CA PRO A 103 -5.91 6.93 -10.57
C PRO A 103 -6.19 5.83 -11.60
N ILE A 104 -6.06 4.57 -11.18
CA ILE A 104 -6.40 3.38 -11.96
C ILE A 104 -7.80 2.93 -11.52
N GLU A 105 -8.78 3.06 -12.41
CA GLU A 105 -10.13 2.59 -12.16
C GLU A 105 -10.24 1.07 -12.36
N VAL A 106 -10.91 0.40 -11.42
CA VAL A 106 -11.21 -1.03 -11.51
C VAL A 106 -12.71 -1.18 -11.75
N ASP A 107 -13.07 -1.71 -12.92
CA ASP A 107 -14.47 -1.92 -13.26
C ASP A 107 -15.10 -2.98 -12.32
N ARG A 108 -16.21 -2.59 -11.68
CA ARG A 108 -17.01 -3.46 -10.82
C ARG A 108 -17.59 -4.66 -11.56
N LYS A 109 -17.88 -4.51 -12.87
CA LYS A 109 -18.49 -5.56 -13.72
C LYS A 109 -17.48 -6.57 -14.24
N MET A 110 -16.19 -6.24 -14.23
CA MET A 110 -15.12 -7.13 -14.68
C MET A 110 -15.07 -8.38 -13.80
N LYS A 111 -15.01 -9.59 -14.39
CA LYS A 111 -14.80 -10.81 -13.59
C LYS A 111 -13.39 -10.79 -12.99
N LEU A 112 -13.27 -11.14 -11.70
CA LEU A 112 -11.98 -11.27 -11.02
C LEU A 112 -11.34 -12.62 -11.42
N THR A 113 -11.05 -12.81 -12.70
CA THR A 113 -10.18 -13.91 -13.16
C THR A 113 -8.73 -13.55 -12.84
N ASP A 114 -7.87 -14.56 -12.72
CA ASP A 114 -6.44 -14.35 -12.44
C ASP A 114 -5.76 -13.49 -13.51
N GLU A 115 -6.18 -13.64 -14.77
CA GLU A 115 -5.73 -12.85 -15.92
C GLU A 115 -6.06 -11.35 -15.75
N ASN A 116 -7.30 -11.03 -15.43
CA ASN A 116 -7.75 -9.64 -15.25
C ASN A 116 -7.09 -8.99 -14.03
N GLN A 117 -6.86 -9.77 -12.97
CA GLN A 117 -6.09 -9.29 -11.81
C GLN A 117 -4.65 -9.01 -12.21
N ALA A 118 -4.01 -9.91 -12.96
CA ALA A 118 -2.64 -9.74 -13.43
C ALA A 118 -2.48 -8.49 -14.28
N GLU A 119 -3.42 -8.20 -15.19
CA GLU A 119 -3.39 -7.00 -16.04
C GLU A 119 -3.42 -5.71 -15.20
N ILE A 120 -4.29 -5.64 -14.17
CA ILE A 120 -4.37 -4.47 -13.29
C ILE A 120 -3.09 -4.33 -12.46
N LEU A 121 -2.54 -5.45 -11.96
CA LEU A 121 -1.29 -5.45 -11.22
C LEU A 121 -0.11 -5.03 -12.09
N GLU A 122 -0.08 -5.44 -13.36
CA GLU A 122 0.93 -5.05 -14.33
C GLU A 122 0.84 -3.55 -14.63
N LYS A 123 -0.37 -3.01 -14.89
CA LYS A 123 -0.60 -1.57 -15.04
C LYS A 123 -0.12 -0.80 -13.80
N MET A 124 -0.37 -1.32 -12.61
CA MET A 124 0.07 -0.72 -11.36
C MET A 124 1.60 -0.75 -11.21
N ASN A 125 2.26 -1.85 -11.59
CA ASN A 125 3.72 -1.94 -11.61
C ASN A 125 4.33 -0.93 -12.59
N GLN A 126 3.81 -0.85 -13.82
CA GLN A 126 4.28 0.12 -14.81
C GLN A 126 4.11 1.56 -14.31
N ALA A 127 3.00 1.85 -13.62
CA ALA A 127 2.78 3.16 -13.01
C ALA A 127 3.80 3.44 -11.88
N PHE A 128 4.14 2.46 -11.04
CA PHE A 128 5.20 2.62 -10.04
C PHE A 128 6.55 2.89 -10.70
N ASP A 129 6.95 2.11 -11.70
CA ASP A 129 8.23 2.27 -12.39
C ASP A 129 8.34 3.63 -13.09
N LYS A 130 7.23 4.10 -13.69
CA LYS A 130 7.15 5.42 -14.32
C LYS A 130 7.41 6.51 -13.27
N LEU A 131 6.68 6.46 -12.15
CA LEU A 131 6.78 7.45 -11.06
C LEU A 131 8.17 7.46 -10.41
N ASP A 132 8.79 6.29 -10.26
CA ASP A 132 10.12 6.16 -9.67
C ASP A 132 11.18 6.84 -10.54
N LYS A 133 11.19 6.54 -11.85
CA LYS A 133 12.09 7.18 -12.83
C LYS A 133 11.87 8.68 -12.94
N GLU A 134 10.64 9.11 -12.76
CA GLU A 134 10.21 10.51 -12.81
C GLU A 134 10.69 11.35 -11.62
N ILE A 135 10.91 10.71 -10.46
CA ILE A 135 11.50 11.38 -9.30
C ILE A 135 13.02 11.40 -9.44
N ASP A 136 13.63 10.24 -9.69
CA ASP A 136 15.07 10.10 -9.91
C ASP A 136 15.36 8.81 -10.71
N PRO A 137 15.82 8.91 -11.98
CA PRO A 137 16.15 7.76 -12.81
C PRO A 137 17.28 6.86 -12.27
N ASN A 138 18.12 7.39 -11.38
CA ASN A 138 19.26 6.68 -10.80
C ASN A 138 18.97 6.18 -9.38
N TYR A 139 17.75 6.41 -8.87
CA TYR A 139 17.38 5.93 -7.56
C TYR A 139 17.30 4.41 -7.57
N HIS A 140 18.09 3.79 -6.70
CA HIS A 140 18.03 2.37 -6.45
C HIS A 140 17.68 2.16 -4.98
N TYR A 141 16.55 1.51 -4.72
CA TYR A 141 16.21 1.13 -3.36
C TYR A 141 17.21 0.09 -2.85
N VAL A 142 18.11 0.53 -1.96
CA VAL A 142 19.00 -0.36 -1.22
C VAL A 142 18.28 -0.76 0.06
N ASP A 143 17.91 -2.03 0.15
CA ASP A 143 17.35 -2.58 1.36
C ASP A 143 18.40 -2.55 2.48
N PRO A 144 18.15 -1.85 3.60
CA PRO A 144 19.11 -1.78 4.69
C PRO A 144 19.29 -3.13 5.40
N HIS A 145 18.35 -4.07 5.25
CA HIS A 145 18.36 -5.38 5.91
C HIS A 145 18.08 -6.52 4.90
N PRO A 146 18.99 -6.78 3.94
CA PRO A 146 18.81 -7.89 3.01
C PRO A 146 18.73 -9.19 3.81
N LYS A 147 17.75 -10.05 3.51
CA LYS A 147 17.73 -11.40 4.06
C LYS A 147 19.03 -12.10 3.62
N LYS A 148 19.82 -12.54 4.60
CA LYS A 148 20.88 -13.53 4.38
C LYS A 148 20.28 -14.83 3.86
#